data_AF-A0A6A6SKC9-F1
#
_entry.id   AF-A0A6A6SKC9-F1
#
_cell.length_a   1.000
_cell.length_b   1.000
_cell.length_c   1.000
_cell.angle_alpha   90.00
_cell.angle_beta   90.00
_cell.angle_gamma   90.00
#
_symmetry.space_group_name_H-M   'P 1'
#
loop_
_entity.id
_entity.type
_entity.pdbx_description
1 polymer ?
#
loop_
_entity_poly.entity_id
_entity_poly.type
_entity_poly.pdbx_seq_one_letter_code
_entity_poly.pdbx_strand_id
1 'polypeptide(L)'
;MTQPVGRHRDRRIGISLSKKSFFGTKHQASDDWHLQVDFTSGVLRPSDPHFPWDFMRKHTDAYLKKKGKLTQQEIDVRLGVLIDSHEVKDVAIAAAAHAMSPTSLRAILNIELSVAPTTYYGLDTYLQCLIAAHHCNPTSVTDLEAKWATKLLIFANHGAGAAGRVLQGICTILRTTTVPNMNVLPDFSILSRKAFKDFGSDLQGYKIKCEWVRAYSSIEWLSKLAETSPAQTPPGHLLPEHLLDVNLAIWRIWSKWRPDVERIKML
;
A
#
# COMPACT_ATOMS: atom_id res chain seq x y z
N MET A 1 -5.78 -11.95 -87.54
CA MET A 1 -4.66 -12.80 -87.05
C MET A 1 -4.95 -13.15 -85.60
N THR A 2 -5.71 -14.23 -85.37
CA THR A 2 -5.22 -15.58 -84.96
C THR A 2 -4.66 -15.64 -83.54
N GLN A 3 -5.44 -16.28 -82.65
CA GLN A 3 -5.09 -16.90 -81.35
C GLN A 3 -3.87 -17.87 -81.45
N PRO A 4 -3.29 -18.54 -80.40
CA PRO A 4 -3.87 -18.89 -79.08
C PRO A 4 -2.93 -19.04 -77.83
N VAL A 5 -3.58 -19.18 -76.66
CA VAL A 5 -3.37 -20.13 -75.53
C VAL A 5 -1.94 -20.44 -75.03
N GLY A 6 -1.75 -20.23 -73.72
CA GLY A 6 -0.77 -20.95 -72.90
C GLY A 6 -1.21 -21.06 -71.43
N ARG A 7 -1.89 -22.15 -71.08
CA ARG A 7 -2.15 -22.57 -69.69
C ARG A 7 -0.85 -23.06 -69.06
N HIS A 8 -0.43 -22.50 -67.92
CA HIS A 8 0.41 -23.21 -66.97
C HIS A 8 -0.34 -23.40 -65.65
N ARG A 9 -0.74 -24.66 -65.43
CA ARG A 9 -1.04 -25.20 -64.11
C ARG A 9 0.31 -25.36 -63.41
N ASP A 10 0.48 -24.72 -62.26
CA ASP A 10 1.50 -25.16 -61.31
C ASP A 10 0.90 -25.57 -59.97
N ARG A 11 1.57 -26.60 -59.45
CA ARG A 11 1.13 -27.52 -58.42
C ARG A 11 1.02 -26.87 -57.05
N ARG A 12 0.06 -27.42 -56.29
CA ARG A 12 -0.02 -27.40 -54.83
C ARG A 12 1.37 -27.50 -54.18
N ILE A 13 1.68 -26.56 -53.30
CA ILE A 13 2.49 -26.82 -52.11
C ILE A 13 1.56 -26.56 -50.92
N GLY A 14 1.02 -27.66 -50.38
CA GLY A 14 0.36 -27.62 -49.08
C GLY A 14 1.43 -27.39 -48.02
N ILE A 15 1.47 -26.19 -47.45
CA ILE A 15 2.20 -25.96 -46.21
C ILE A 15 1.26 -26.37 -45.08
N SER A 16 1.26 -27.68 -44.82
CA SER A 16 0.86 -28.25 -43.54
C SER A 16 1.98 -27.94 -42.55
N LEU A 17 1.85 -26.84 -41.81
CA LEU A 17 2.57 -26.60 -40.56
C LEU A 17 1.57 -26.89 -39.43
N SER A 18 1.36 -28.16 -39.09
CA SER A 18 2.17 -28.94 -38.14
C SER A 18 2.37 -28.23 -36.80
N LYS A 19 1.64 -28.77 -35.80
CA LYS A 19 1.86 -28.74 -34.35
C LYS A 19 1.52 -27.43 -33.63
N LYS A 20 0.23 -27.37 -33.25
CA LYS A 20 -0.24 -26.66 -32.05
C LYS A 20 0.72 -26.92 -30.89
N SER A 21 1.40 -25.87 -30.48
CA SER A 21 2.15 -25.80 -29.23
C SER A 21 1.17 -26.00 -28.05
N PHE A 22 1.06 -27.24 -27.58
CA PHE A 22 0.26 -27.57 -26.39
C PHE A 22 0.93 -27.15 -25.08
N PHE A 23 2.12 -26.53 -25.14
CA PHE A 23 2.86 -26.02 -23.99
C PHE A 23 2.82 -24.49 -23.85
N GLY A 24 2.20 -23.76 -24.81
CA GLY A 24 2.11 -22.29 -24.78
C GLY A 24 0.96 -21.69 -23.97
N THR A 25 -0.01 -22.49 -23.51
CA THR A 25 -1.27 -21.96 -22.91
C THR A 25 -1.17 -21.59 -21.43
N LYS A 26 -0.17 -22.10 -20.70
CA LYS A 26 -0.06 -21.85 -19.26
C LYS A 26 0.40 -20.43 -18.92
N HIS A 27 1.45 -19.94 -19.59
CA HIS A 27 1.93 -18.56 -19.44
C HIS A 27 0.91 -17.56 -19.97
N GLN A 28 0.31 -17.86 -21.13
CA GLN A 28 -0.70 -17.01 -21.74
C GLN A 28 -1.88 -16.70 -20.79
N ALA A 29 -2.35 -17.67 -20.01
CA ALA A 29 -3.46 -17.43 -19.08
C ALA A 29 -3.08 -16.53 -17.87
N SER A 30 -1.80 -16.50 -17.48
CA SER A 30 -1.29 -15.61 -16.45
C SER A 30 -1.22 -14.18 -16.99
N ASP A 31 -0.63 -14.03 -18.18
CA ASP A 31 -0.47 -12.75 -18.86
C ASP A 31 -1.83 -12.13 -19.19
N ASP A 32 -2.79 -12.95 -19.66
CA ASP A 32 -4.17 -12.53 -19.90
C ASP A 32 -4.83 -11.99 -18.61
N TRP A 33 -4.57 -12.60 -17.45
CA TRP A 33 -5.12 -12.14 -16.17
C TRP A 33 -4.54 -10.78 -15.79
N HIS A 34 -3.22 -10.60 -15.90
CA HIS A 34 -2.56 -9.32 -15.65
C HIS A 34 -3.13 -8.21 -16.54
N LEU A 35 -3.21 -8.45 -17.85
CA LEU A 35 -3.76 -7.49 -18.81
C LEU A 35 -5.22 -7.11 -18.51
N GLN A 36 -6.04 -8.07 -18.10
CA GLN A 36 -7.45 -7.81 -17.73
C GLN A 36 -7.57 -7.00 -16.44
N VAL A 37 -6.75 -7.32 -15.44
CA VAL A 37 -6.66 -6.62 -14.17
C VAL A 37 -6.23 -5.17 -14.39
N ASP A 38 -5.14 -4.94 -15.13
CA ASP A 38 -4.63 -3.60 -15.46
C ASP A 38 -5.62 -2.78 -16.29
N PHE A 39 -6.22 -3.39 -17.31
CA PHE A 39 -7.22 -2.73 -18.14
C PHE A 39 -8.44 -2.28 -17.32
N THR A 40 -8.86 -3.10 -16.35
CA THR A 40 -10.06 -2.85 -15.57
C THR A 40 -9.82 -1.82 -14.47
N SER A 41 -8.71 -1.91 -13.75
CA SER A 41 -8.35 -0.92 -12.72
C SER A 41 -8.02 0.43 -13.35
N GLY A 42 -7.37 0.43 -14.51
CA GLY A 42 -6.85 1.65 -15.13
C GLY A 42 -5.89 2.36 -14.19
N VAL A 43 -6.25 3.57 -13.76
CA VAL A 43 -5.47 4.36 -12.80
C VAL A 43 -6.04 4.30 -11.37
N LEU A 44 -7.16 3.60 -11.18
CA LEU A 44 -7.85 3.55 -9.90
C LEU A 44 -7.13 2.58 -8.94
N ARG A 45 -7.15 2.94 -7.66
CA ARG A 45 -6.59 2.19 -6.54
C ARG A 45 -7.69 1.79 -5.57
N PRO A 46 -7.47 0.79 -4.70
CA PRO A 46 -8.47 0.29 -3.75
C PRO A 46 -9.17 1.35 -2.89
N SER A 47 -8.47 2.43 -2.52
CA SER A 47 -9.06 3.54 -1.76
C SER A 47 -10.04 4.41 -2.55
N ASP A 48 -10.06 4.32 -3.88
CA ASP A 48 -10.85 5.20 -4.72
C ASP A 48 -12.34 4.81 -4.69
N PRO A 49 -13.28 5.79 -4.59
CA PRO A 49 -14.71 5.49 -4.48
C PRO A 49 -15.31 4.68 -5.63
N HIS A 50 -14.71 4.77 -6.82
CA HIS A 50 -15.20 4.13 -8.04
C HIS A 50 -14.35 2.90 -8.44
N PHE A 51 -13.53 2.37 -7.54
CA PHE A 51 -12.71 1.20 -7.83
C PHE A 51 -13.59 0.00 -8.23
N PRO A 52 -13.31 -0.70 -9.34
CA PRO A 52 -14.24 -1.65 -9.96
C PRO A 52 -14.21 -3.07 -9.34
N TRP A 53 -14.42 -3.16 -8.02
CA TRP A 53 -14.27 -4.39 -7.22
C TRP A 53 -14.88 -5.65 -7.84
N ASP A 54 -16.13 -5.58 -8.30
CA ASP A 54 -16.84 -6.74 -8.85
C ASP A 54 -16.23 -7.26 -10.15
N PHE A 55 -15.67 -6.37 -10.98
CA PHE A 55 -15.00 -6.77 -12.21
C PHE A 55 -13.63 -7.39 -11.92
N MET A 56 -12.90 -6.85 -10.95
CA MET A 56 -11.61 -7.41 -10.50
C MET A 56 -11.78 -8.87 -10.06
N ARG A 57 -12.81 -9.14 -9.25
CA ARG A 57 -13.17 -10.49 -8.79
C ARG A 57 -13.41 -11.46 -9.96
N LYS A 58 -14.20 -11.04 -10.95
CA LYS A 58 -14.59 -11.88 -12.10
C LYS A 58 -13.39 -12.36 -12.92
N HIS A 59 -12.34 -11.54 -13.06
CA HIS A 59 -11.12 -11.93 -13.79
C HIS A 59 -10.40 -13.09 -13.11
N THR A 60 -10.27 -13.04 -11.79
CA THR A 60 -9.71 -14.13 -10.99
C THR A 60 -10.58 -15.38 -11.04
N ASP A 61 -11.90 -15.25 -10.91
CA ASP A 61 -12.81 -16.41 -10.99
C ASP A 61 -12.73 -17.09 -12.37
N ALA A 62 -12.67 -16.30 -13.45
CA ALA A 62 -12.48 -16.81 -14.80
C ALA A 62 -11.12 -17.50 -14.98
N TYR A 63 -10.05 -16.92 -14.42
CA TYR A 63 -8.72 -17.52 -14.41
C TYR A 63 -8.73 -18.88 -13.69
N LEU A 64 -9.28 -18.95 -12.47
CA LEU A 64 -9.35 -20.18 -11.68
C LEU A 64 -10.22 -21.24 -12.36
N LYS A 65 -11.38 -20.85 -12.91
CA LYS A 65 -12.27 -21.77 -13.64
C LYS A 65 -11.58 -22.45 -14.82
N LYS A 66 -10.70 -21.75 -15.56
CA LYS A 66 -9.90 -22.31 -16.66
C LYS A 66 -8.87 -23.36 -16.18
N LYS A 67 -8.47 -23.35 -14.90
CA LYS A 67 -7.50 -24.29 -14.33
C LYS A 67 -8.14 -25.59 -13.82
N GLY A 68 -9.47 -25.66 -13.74
CA GLY A 68 -10.21 -26.85 -13.31
C GLY A 68 -10.37 -26.92 -11.79
N LYS A 69 -10.54 -28.15 -11.26
CA LYS A 69 -10.69 -28.37 -9.82
C LYS A 69 -9.33 -28.23 -9.15
N LEU A 70 -9.19 -27.20 -8.32
CA LEU A 70 -8.02 -26.94 -7.49
C LEU A 70 -8.40 -27.04 -6.02
N THR A 71 -7.46 -27.50 -5.20
CA THR A 71 -7.54 -27.39 -3.74
C THR A 71 -7.25 -25.95 -3.30
N GLN A 72 -7.65 -25.58 -2.08
CA GLN A 72 -7.38 -24.23 -1.54
C GLN A 72 -5.87 -23.91 -1.52
N GLN A 73 -5.03 -24.88 -1.17
CA GLN A 73 -3.58 -24.71 -1.15
C GLN A 73 -3.03 -24.42 -2.57
N GLU A 74 -3.54 -25.11 -3.59
CA GLU A 74 -3.14 -24.85 -4.98
C GLU A 74 -3.64 -23.49 -5.48
N ILE A 75 -4.82 -23.05 -5.04
CA ILE A 75 -5.34 -21.70 -5.32
C ILE A 75 -4.41 -20.66 -4.69
N ASP A 76 -4.12 -20.79 -3.39
CA ASP A 76 -3.26 -19.86 -2.65
C ASP A 76 -1.88 -19.71 -3.29
N VAL A 77 -1.21 -20.82 -3.64
CA VAL A 77 0.10 -20.79 -4.29
C VAL A 77 0.03 -20.10 -5.65
N ARG A 78 -1.00 -20.39 -6.46
CA ARG A 78 -1.14 -19.79 -7.79
C ARG A 78 -1.44 -18.29 -7.73
N LEU A 79 -2.36 -17.88 -6.86
CA LEU A 79 -2.71 -16.48 -6.69
C LEU A 79 -1.56 -15.70 -6.05
N GLY A 80 -0.82 -16.31 -5.12
CA GLY A 80 0.40 -15.72 -4.58
C GLY A 80 1.44 -15.41 -5.66
N VAL A 81 1.69 -16.35 -6.58
CA VAL A 81 2.60 -16.11 -7.73
C VAL A 81 2.08 -14.99 -8.63
N LEU A 82 0.76 -14.94 -8.91
CA LEU A 82 0.17 -13.86 -9.70
C LEU A 82 0.33 -12.49 -9.03
N ILE A 83 0.10 -12.41 -7.72
CA ILE A 83 0.30 -11.16 -6.97
C ILE A 83 1.78 -10.76 -7.00
N ASP A 84 2.68 -11.72 -6.78
CA ASP A 84 4.13 -11.49 -6.75
C ASP A 84 4.72 -11.08 -8.12
N SER A 85 4.13 -11.52 -9.24
CA SER A 85 4.54 -11.09 -10.57
C SER A 85 3.85 -9.79 -11.06
N HIS A 86 2.84 -9.29 -10.34
CA HIS A 86 2.13 -8.08 -10.74
C HIS A 86 2.90 -6.81 -10.35
N GLU A 87 2.95 -5.80 -11.21
CA GLU A 87 3.61 -4.51 -10.94
C GLU A 87 2.88 -3.73 -9.83
N VAL A 88 1.55 -3.62 -9.95
CA VAL A 88 0.68 -2.94 -8.98
C VAL A 88 0.08 -3.91 -7.96
N LYS A 89 0.77 -4.15 -6.84
CA LYS A 89 0.45 -5.19 -5.85
C LYS A 89 -0.93 -5.10 -5.22
N ASP A 90 -1.34 -3.91 -4.82
CA ASP A 90 -2.62 -3.66 -4.17
C ASP A 90 -3.81 -3.91 -5.11
N VAL A 91 -3.67 -3.62 -6.40
CA VAL A 91 -4.66 -3.95 -7.44
C VAL A 91 -4.75 -5.47 -7.64
N ALA A 92 -3.61 -6.16 -7.68
CA ALA A 92 -3.57 -7.62 -7.77
C ALA A 92 -4.23 -8.29 -6.55
N ILE A 93 -3.96 -7.78 -5.34
CA ILE A 93 -4.61 -8.22 -4.10
C ILE A 93 -6.11 -7.95 -4.16
N ALA A 94 -6.55 -6.77 -4.62
CA ALA A 94 -7.97 -6.46 -4.76
C ALA A 94 -8.70 -7.45 -5.69
N ALA A 95 -8.02 -7.92 -6.73
CA ALA A 95 -8.56 -8.92 -7.66
C ALA A 95 -8.57 -10.35 -7.10
N ALA A 96 -7.58 -10.73 -6.30
CA ALA A 96 -7.34 -12.12 -5.92
C ALA A 96 -7.77 -12.49 -4.50
N ALA A 97 -7.81 -11.53 -3.57
CA ALA A 97 -7.94 -11.78 -2.13
C ALA A 97 -9.19 -12.56 -1.71
N HIS A 98 -10.31 -12.44 -2.44
CA HIS A 98 -11.57 -13.15 -2.11
C HIS A 98 -11.47 -14.67 -2.28
N ALA A 99 -10.54 -15.14 -3.12
CA ALA A 99 -10.35 -16.55 -3.42
C ALA A 99 -9.20 -17.18 -2.60
N MET A 100 -8.43 -16.36 -1.87
CA MET A 100 -7.30 -16.82 -1.06
C MET A 100 -7.75 -17.17 0.36
N SER A 101 -7.02 -18.08 1.01
CA SER A 101 -7.19 -18.30 2.44
C SER A 101 -6.67 -17.10 3.25
N PRO A 102 -7.25 -16.83 4.43
CA PRO A 102 -6.84 -15.68 5.24
C PRO A 102 -5.37 -15.74 5.66
N THR A 103 -4.88 -16.95 5.98
CA THR A 103 -3.50 -17.20 6.38
C THR A 103 -2.51 -16.87 5.26
N SER A 104 -2.79 -17.35 4.04
CA SER A 104 -1.94 -17.09 2.87
C SER A 104 -1.94 -15.62 2.49
N LEU A 105 -3.09 -14.96 2.54
CA LEU A 105 -3.18 -13.53 2.29
C LEU A 105 -2.42 -12.71 3.34
N ARG A 106 -2.53 -13.05 4.63
CA ARG A 106 -1.75 -12.38 5.68
C ARG A 106 -0.25 -12.59 5.52
N ALA A 107 0.18 -13.78 5.07
CA ALA A 107 1.59 -14.04 4.78
C ALA A 107 2.12 -13.13 3.64
N ILE A 108 1.33 -12.93 2.57
CA ILE A 108 1.68 -12.00 1.48
C ILE A 108 1.78 -10.56 2.00
N LEU A 109 0.79 -10.10 2.77
CA LEU A 109 0.82 -8.75 3.36
C LEU A 109 2.04 -8.52 4.25
N ASN A 110 2.47 -9.54 4.99
CA ASN A 110 3.66 -9.47 5.85
C ASN A 110 4.98 -9.42 5.06
N ILE A 111 5.03 -9.96 3.84
CA ILE A 111 6.19 -9.82 2.93
C ILE A 111 6.22 -8.41 2.34
N GLU A 112 5.07 -7.93 1.86
CA GLU A 112 4.88 -6.57 1.31
C GLU A 112 5.04 -5.46 2.37
N LEU A 113 4.98 -5.82 3.66
CA LEU A 113 5.33 -4.98 4.82
C LEU A 113 6.78 -4.51 4.84
N SER A 114 7.60 -4.95 3.88
CA SER A 114 8.95 -4.47 3.61
C SER A 114 8.96 -3.03 3.03
N VAL A 115 8.19 -2.12 3.63
CA VAL A 115 8.34 -0.67 3.44
C VAL A 115 9.82 -0.35 3.64
N ALA A 116 10.46 0.23 2.62
CA ALA A 116 11.90 0.40 2.60
C ALA A 116 12.36 1.07 3.91
N PRO A 117 13.27 0.43 4.70
CA PRO A 117 13.59 0.83 6.07
C PRO A 117 14.10 2.27 6.27
N THR A 118 14.32 3.04 5.21
CA THR A 118 14.90 4.39 5.25
C THR A 118 14.04 5.48 4.61
N THR A 119 13.05 5.16 3.77
CA THR A 119 12.43 6.18 2.89
C THR A 119 10.91 6.26 2.95
N TYR A 120 10.24 5.39 3.73
CA TYR A 120 8.78 5.23 3.70
C TYR A 120 8.23 4.87 2.31
N TYR A 121 9.12 4.51 1.39
CA TYR A 121 8.77 4.10 0.04
C TYR A 121 7.96 2.79 0.10
N GLY A 122 6.84 2.77 -0.61
CA GLY A 122 5.90 1.66 -0.60
C GLY A 122 4.90 1.67 0.56
N LEU A 123 4.95 2.64 1.48
CA LEU A 123 3.95 2.76 2.55
C LEU A 123 2.55 2.97 1.97
N ASP A 124 2.41 3.81 0.96
CA ASP A 124 1.15 4.04 0.25
C ASP A 124 0.58 2.72 -0.30
N THR A 125 1.40 1.93 -0.99
CA THR A 125 1.01 0.66 -1.58
C THR A 125 0.66 -0.35 -0.49
N TYR A 126 1.45 -0.43 0.59
CA TYR A 126 1.13 -1.30 1.73
C TYR A 126 -0.23 -0.96 2.36
N LEU A 127 -0.54 0.32 2.58
CA LEU A 127 -1.84 0.72 3.14
C LEU A 127 -2.99 0.40 2.17
N GLN A 128 -2.79 0.56 0.86
CA GLN A 128 -3.76 0.13 -0.15
C GLN A 128 -3.98 -1.39 -0.14
N CYS A 129 -2.91 -2.18 0.02
CA CYS A 129 -2.99 -3.64 0.15
C CYS A 129 -3.85 -4.05 1.36
N LEU A 130 -3.72 -3.36 2.51
CA LEU A 130 -4.56 -3.61 3.68
C LEU A 130 -6.04 -3.30 3.41
N ILE A 131 -6.33 -2.19 2.73
CA ILE A 131 -7.70 -1.80 2.34
C ILE A 131 -8.29 -2.86 1.40
N ALA A 132 -7.53 -3.28 0.39
CA ALA A 132 -7.93 -4.33 -0.56
C ALA A 132 -8.18 -5.69 0.11
N ALA A 133 -7.25 -6.12 0.95
CA ALA A 133 -7.38 -7.39 1.67
C ALA A 133 -8.58 -7.39 2.61
N HIS A 134 -8.82 -6.31 3.35
CA HIS A 134 -9.98 -6.20 4.22
C HIS A 134 -11.31 -6.25 3.45
N HIS A 135 -11.41 -5.49 2.35
CA HIS A 135 -12.63 -5.46 1.53
C HIS A 135 -12.97 -6.83 0.93
N CYS A 136 -11.98 -7.54 0.42
CA CYS A 136 -12.20 -8.82 -0.27
C CYS A 136 -12.12 -10.05 0.65
N ASN A 137 -11.44 -9.95 1.80
CA ASN A 137 -11.22 -11.02 2.77
C ASN A 137 -11.11 -10.46 4.20
N PRO A 138 -12.24 -10.08 4.83
CA PRO A 138 -12.26 -9.39 6.13
C PRO A 138 -11.73 -10.25 7.29
N THR A 139 -11.55 -11.55 7.08
CA THR A 139 -10.94 -12.44 8.08
C THR A 139 -9.40 -12.36 8.12
N SER A 140 -8.78 -11.76 7.09
CA SER A 140 -7.32 -11.61 6.99
C SER A 140 -6.78 -10.30 7.55
N VAL A 141 -7.61 -9.25 7.55
CA VAL A 141 -7.30 -7.90 8.02
C VAL A 141 -8.50 -7.38 8.79
N THR A 142 -8.26 -6.92 10.01
CA THR A 142 -9.31 -6.44 10.91
C THR A 142 -9.87 -5.07 10.47
N ASP A 143 -11.11 -4.77 10.86
CA ASP A 143 -11.74 -3.46 10.62
C ASP A 143 -10.88 -2.30 11.13
N LEU A 144 -10.22 -2.50 12.27
CA LEU A 144 -9.37 -1.50 12.90
C LEU A 144 -8.12 -1.22 12.06
N GLU A 145 -7.46 -2.26 11.53
CA GLU A 145 -6.32 -2.11 10.63
C GLU A 145 -6.72 -1.39 9.34
N ALA A 146 -7.83 -1.79 8.72
CA ALA A 146 -8.33 -1.16 7.49
C ALA A 146 -8.71 0.32 7.70
N LYS A 147 -9.33 0.63 8.84
CA LYS A 147 -9.65 2.02 9.23
C LYS A 147 -8.39 2.85 9.45
N TRP A 148 -7.38 2.30 10.11
CA TRP A 148 -6.08 2.95 10.26
C TRP A 148 -5.39 3.15 8.92
N ALA A 149 -5.38 2.14 8.06
CA ALA A 149 -4.79 2.21 6.73
C ALA A 149 -5.42 3.34 5.90
N THR A 150 -6.76 3.39 5.85
CA THR A 150 -7.52 4.42 5.15
C THR A 150 -7.20 5.82 5.65
N LYS A 151 -7.21 6.02 6.97
CA LYS A 151 -6.92 7.34 7.56
C LYS A 151 -5.45 7.76 7.42
N LEU A 152 -4.53 6.80 7.45
CA LEU A 152 -3.09 7.07 7.37
C LEU A 152 -2.63 7.32 5.93
N LEU A 153 -3.37 6.81 4.94
CA LEU A 153 -3.01 6.90 3.52
C LEU A 153 -2.75 8.33 3.04
N ILE A 154 -3.54 9.32 3.52
CA ILE A 154 -3.34 10.74 3.15
C ILE A 154 -2.01 11.33 3.69
N PHE A 155 -1.37 10.65 4.64
CA PHE A 155 -0.09 11.02 5.22
C PHE A 155 1.07 10.17 4.67
N ALA A 156 0.78 9.13 3.88
CA ALA A 156 1.77 8.24 3.28
C ALA A 156 2.47 8.95 2.11
N ASN A 157 3.43 9.80 2.47
CA ASN A 157 4.30 10.46 1.51
C ASN A 157 5.71 9.88 1.60
N HIS A 158 6.51 10.07 0.55
CA HIS A 158 7.90 9.65 0.49
C HIS A 158 8.84 10.87 0.45
N GLY A 159 10.10 10.66 0.82
CA GLY A 159 11.14 11.69 0.78
C GLY A 159 11.28 12.50 2.08
N ALA A 160 11.82 13.72 1.97
CA ALA A 160 12.14 14.56 3.12
C ALA A 160 10.88 14.94 3.91
N GLY A 161 10.88 14.70 5.22
CA GLY A 161 9.74 15.00 6.09
C GLY A 161 8.62 13.94 6.07
N ALA A 162 8.80 12.82 5.37
CA ALA A 162 7.84 11.71 5.39
C ALA A 162 7.56 11.22 6.82
N ALA A 163 8.62 11.06 7.64
CA ALA A 163 8.48 10.65 9.04
C ALA A 163 7.58 11.58 9.84
N GLY A 164 7.75 12.90 9.70
CA GLY A 164 6.92 13.90 10.37
C GLY A 164 5.45 13.84 9.95
N ARG A 165 5.17 13.67 8.64
CA ARG A 165 3.79 13.54 8.14
C ARG A 165 3.11 12.25 8.61
N VAL A 166 3.80 11.12 8.51
CA VAL A 166 3.30 9.83 9.00
C VAL A 166 3.01 9.92 10.50
N LEU A 167 3.91 10.55 11.27
CA LEU A 167 3.73 10.73 12.70
C LEU A 167 2.54 11.63 13.03
N GLN A 168 2.36 12.73 12.30
CA GLN A 168 1.17 13.58 12.39
C GLN A 168 -0.10 12.78 12.12
N GLY A 169 -0.09 11.93 11.09
CA GLY A 169 -1.21 11.04 10.76
C GLY A 169 -1.56 10.09 11.89
N ILE A 170 -0.56 9.39 12.45
CA ILE A 170 -0.74 8.48 13.59
C ILE A 170 -1.34 9.23 14.79
N CYS A 171 -0.80 10.40 15.13
CA CYS A 171 -1.33 11.22 16.22
C CYS A 171 -2.79 11.66 15.97
N THR A 172 -3.12 12.01 14.73
CA THR A 172 -4.48 12.39 14.32
C THR A 172 -5.45 11.20 14.41
N ILE A 173 -5.00 10.01 14.04
CA ILE A 173 -5.81 8.79 14.11
C ILE A 173 -6.10 8.41 15.56
N LEU A 174 -5.10 8.49 16.44
CA LEU A 174 -5.23 8.23 17.88
C LEU A 174 -6.22 9.18 18.56
N ARG A 175 -6.31 10.44 18.12
CA ARG A 175 -7.34 11.38 18.61
C ARG A 175 -8.77 10.97 18.25
N THR A 176 -8.94 10.25 17.15
CA THR A 176 -10.26 9.95 16.57
C THR A 176 -10.63 8.47 16.64
N THR A 177 -9.80 7.66 17.28
CA THR A 177 -9.96 6.21 17.34
C THR A 177 -9.60 5.70 18.72
N THR A 178 -10.52 4.97 19.34
CA THR A 178 -10.30 4.35 20.64
C THR A 178 -9.43 3.11 20.49
N VAL A 179 -8.17 3.21 20.90
CA VAL A 179 -7.26 2.07 21.04
C VAL A 179 -6.62 2.10 22.44
N PRO A 180 -6.62 0.98 23.18
CA PRO A 180 -6.08 0.96 24.54
C PRO A 180 -4.54 0.99 24.57
N ASN A 181 -3.90 0.42 23.55
CA ASN A 181 -2.46 0.41 23.36
C ASN A 181 -2.12 0.05 21.90
N MET A 182 -0.87 0.25 21.47
CA MET A 182 -0.44 -0.05 20.10
C MET A 182 -0.26 -1.55 19.82
N ASN A 183 -0.30 -2.45 20.81
CA ASN A 183 -0.11 -3.88 20.58
C ASN A 183 -1.30 -4.51 19.85
N VAL A 184 -2.47 -3.86 19.86
CA VAL A 184 -3.64 -4.27 19.05
C VAL A 184 -3.42 -4.04 17.55
N LEU A 185 -2.38 -3.28 17.17
CA LEU A 185 -2.00 -2.95 15.81
C LEU A 185 -0.46 -3.08 15.66
N PRO A 186 0.08 -4.31 15.69
CA PRO A 186 1.53 -4.55 15.78
C PRO A 186 2.32 -3.90 14.64
N ASP A 187 1.81 -3.96 13.41
CA ASP A 187 2.46 -3.40 12.24
C ASP A 187 2.50 -1.86 12.30
N PHE A 188 1.40 -1.23 12.72
CA PHE A 188 1.37 0.22 12.96
C PHE A 188 2.20 0.63 14.18
N SER A 189 2.39 -0.24 15.17
CA SER A 189 3.30 -0.03 16.30
C SER A 189 4.76 0.02 15.84
N ILE A 190 5.15 -0.89 14.94
CA ILE A 190 6.47 -0.88 14.30
C ILE A 190 6.66 0.41 13.49
N LEU A 191 5.69 0.74 12.65
CA LEU A 191 5.69 1.98 11.85
C LEU A 191 5.80 3.24 12.73
N SER A 192 5.04 3.29 13.83
CA SER A 192 5.05 4.42 14.77
C SER A 192 6.44 4.62 15.39
N ARG A 193 7.03 3.56 15.95
CA ARG A 193 8.36 3.61 16.57
C ARG A 193 9.42 4.10 15.58
N LYS A 194 9.34 3.64 14.33
CA LYS A 194 10.21 4.13 13.25
C LYS A 194 9.98 5.61 12.97
N ALA A 195 8.72 6.04 12.80
CA ALA A 195 8.36 7.45 12.60
C ALA A 195 8.88 8.38 13.69
N PHE A 196 8.79 7.97 14.96
CA PHE A 196 9.38 8.75 16.05
C PHE A 196 10.91 8.86 15.94
N LYS A 197 11.60 7.75 15.70
CA LYS A 197 13.07 7.72 15.60
C LYS A 197 13.58 8.60 14.46
N ASP A 198 12.97 8.45 13.28
CA ASP A 198 13.39 9.19 12.08
C ASP A 198 13.06 10.67 12.22
N PHE A 199 11.86 11.01 12.68
CA PHE A 199 11.48 12.40 12.91
C PHE A 199 12.36 13.10 13.96
N GLY A 200 12.70 12.41 15.06
CA GLY A 200 13.66 12.92 16.03
C GLY A 200 15.05 13.18 15.43
N SER A 201 15.49 12.29 14.53
CA SER A 201 16.75 12.44 13.80
C SER A 201 16.71 13.63 12.83
N ASP A 202 15.58 13.82 12.13
CA ASP A 202 15.35 14.97 11.25
C ASP A 202 15.44 16.29 12.02
N LEU A 203 14.76 16.40 13.17
CA LEU A 203 14.80 17.60 14.01
C LEU A 203 16.21 17.92 14.52
N GLN A 204 16.95 16.89 14.95
CA GLN A 204 18.34 17.07 15.36
C GLN A 204 19.24 17.46 14.17
N GLY A 205 18.98 16.91 12.99
CA GLY A 205 19.65 17.28 11.75
C GLY A 205 19.43 18.75 11.40
N TYR A 206 18.19 19.24 11.44
CA TYR A 206 17.89 20.66 11.21
C TYR A 206 18.59 21.55 12.23
N LYS A 207 18.59 21.16 13.52
CA LYS A 207 19.29 21.90 14.58
C LYS A 207 20.79 22.02 14.30
N ILE A 208 21.47 20.92 13.96
CA ILE A 208 22.91 20.92 13.68
C ILE A 208 23.24 21.78 12.46
N LYS A 209 22.40 21.73 11.42
CA LYS A 209 22.58 22.52 10.19
C LYS A 209 22.08 23.97 10.30
N CYS A 210 21.57 24.38 11.45
CA CYS A 210 20.91 25.68 11.64
C CYS A 210 19.75 25.93 10.66
N GLU A 211 19.08 24.88 10.17
CA GLU A 211 17.93 24.96 9.27
C GLU A 211 16.62 25.24 10.05
N TRP A 212 16.61 26.32 10.82
CA TRP A 212 15.54 26.61 11.79
C TRP A 212 14.16 26.82 11.16
N VAL A 213 14.09 27.38 9.94
CA VAL A 213 12.83 27.53 9.20
C VAL A 213 12.21 26.16 8.90
N ARG A 214 13.04 25.19 8.46
CA ARG A 214 12.60 23.83 8.18
C ARG A 214 12.20 23.09 9.45
N ALA A 215 12.99 23.23 10.52
CA ALA A 215 12.64 22.69 11.83
C ALA A 215 11.26 23.19 12.26
N TYR A 216 11.03 24.50 12.21
CA TYR A 216 9.76 25.11 12.62
C TYR A 216 8.58 24.61 11.77
N SER A 217 8.72 24.59 10.44
CA SER A 217 7.67 24.05 9.57
C SER A 217 7.36 22.57 9.85
N SER A 218 8.36 21.80 10.28
CA SER A 218 8.22 20.35 10.56
C SER A 218 7.55 20.06 11.91
N ILE A 219 7.56 21.01 12.85
CA ILE A 219 6.98 20.85 14.19
C ILE A 219 5.65 21.57 14.39
N GLU A 220 5.15 22.32 13.42
CA GLU A 220 3.92 23.12 13.55
C GLU A 220 2.72 22.29 14.04
N TRP A 221 2.60 21.05 13.55
CA TRP A 221 1.54 20.14 13.97
C TRP A 221 1.67 19.69 15.44
N LEU A 222 2.88 19.64 16.01
CA LEU A 222 3.09 19.33 17.43
C LEU A 222 2.53 20.42 18.34
N SER A 223 2.64 21.68 17.91
CA SER A 223 2.07 22.83 18.61
C SER A 223 0.55 22.73 18.68
N LYS A 224 -0.10 22.47 17.55
CA LYS A 224 -1.56 22.24 17.46
C LYS A 224 -1.99 21.03 18.28
N LEU A 225 -1.18 19.97 18.29
CA LEU A 225 -1.44 18.79 19.10
C LEU A 225 -1.42 19.12 20.60
N ALA A 226 -0.43 19.86 21.07
CA ALA A 226 -0.28 20.26 22.47
C ALA A 226 -1.41 21.19 22.95
N GLU A 227 -1.88 22.07 22.07
CA GLU A 227 -3.00 22.99 22.37
C GLU A 227 -4.35 22.27 22.46
N THR A 228 -4.49 21.14 21.77
CA THR A 228 -5.70 20.30 21.76
C THR A 228 -5.59 19.09 22.70
N SER A 229 -4.56 19.04 23.55
CA SER A 229 -4.38 17.98 24.54
C SER A 229 -5.51 17.99 25.58
N PRO A 230 -6.20 16.86 25.82
CA PRO A 230 -7.18 16.79 26.89
C PRO A 230 -6.46 16.89 28.25
N ALA A 231 -7.12 17.52 29.22
CA ALA A 231 -6.57 17.66 30.58
C ALA A 231 -6.38 16.32 31.30
N GLN A 232 -7.18 15.31 30.94
CA GLN A 232 -7.11 13.95 31.48
C GLN A 232 -7.23 12.94 30.34
N THR A 233 -6.50 11.84 30.47
CA THR A 233 -6.63 10.70 29.55
C THR A 233 -7.95 9.98 29.80
N PRO A 234 -8.83 9.87 28.80
CA PRO A 234 -10.04 9.06 28.93
C PRO A 234 -9.68 7.59 29.22
N PRO A 235 -10.44 6.89 30.07
CA PRO A 235 -10.21 5.47 30.33
C PRO A 235 -10.16 4.65 29.03
N GLY A 236 -9.19 3.74 28.93
CA GLY A 236 -9.04 2.86 27.76
C GLY A 236 -8.57 3.54 26.48
N HIS A 237 -8.11 4.80 26.54
CA HIS A 237 -7.60 5.53 25.37
C HIS A 237 -6.09 5.77 25.46
N LEU A 238 -5.39 5.36 24.41
CA LEU A 238 -4.00 5.76 24.17
C LEU A 238 -3.99 7.14 23.50
N LEU A 239 -3.44 8.13 24.21
CA LEU A 239 -3.24 9.46 23.65
C LEU A 239 -1.92 9.56 22.87
N PRO A 240 -1.87 10.41 21.81
CA PRO A 240 -0.62 10.74 21.11
C PRO A 240 0.54 11.14 22.04
N GLU A 241 0.22 11.92 23.08
CA GLU A 241 1.17 12.44 24.06
C GLU A 241 1.89 11.32 24.81
N HIS A 242 1.21 10.21 25.10
CA HIS A 242 1.85 9.06 25.73
C HIS A 242 2.94 8.46 24.83
N LEU A 243 2.69 8.38 23.52
CA LEU A 243 3.68 7.86 22.59
C LEU A 243 4.83 8.86 22.37
N LEU A 244 4.52 10.16 22.31
CA LEU A 244 5.52 11.22 22.22
C LEU A 244 6.42 11.27 23.46
N ASP A 245 5.86 11.10 24.66
CA ASP A 245 6.61 11.09 25.91
C ASP A 245 7.61 9.93 25.98
N VAL A 246 7.22 8.76 25.47
CA VAL A 246 8.07 7.57 25.44
C VAL A 246 9.14 7.66 24.36
N ASN A 247 8.81 8.16 23.16
CA ASN A 247 9.70 8.03 22.00
C ASN A 247 10.41 9.33 21.59
N LEU A 248 9.95 10.49 22.04
CA LEU A 248 10.51 11.80 21.69
C LEU A 248 10.42 12.76 22.89
N ALA A 249 11.12 12.47 23.99
CA ALA A 249 10.97 13.18 25.27
C ALA A 249 11.04 14.73 25.19
N ILE A 250 11.80 15.29 24.24
CA ILE A 250 11.93 16.73 24.05
C ILE A 250 10.80 17.36 23.21
N TRP A 251 9.80 16.60 22.78
CA TRP A 251 8.72 17.08 21.91
C TRP A 251 7.97 18.26 22.52
N ARG A 252 7.84 18.35 23.85
CA ARG A 252 7.20 19.47 24.55
C ARG A 252 7.96 20.78 24.42
N ILE A 253 9.29 20.71 24.30
CA ILE A 253 10.12 21.91 24.07
C ILE A 253 9.88 22.39 22.65
N TRP A 254 9.92 21.47 21.68
CA TRP A 254 9.60 21.78 20.29
C TRP A 254 8.18 22.32 20.13
N SER A 255 7.18 21.69 20.74
CA SER A 255 5.77 22.10 20.60
C SER A 255 5.48 23.48 21.18
N LYS A 256 6.28 23.96 22.15
CA LYS A 256 6.19 25.30 22.75
C LYS A 256 7.09 26.34 22.05
N TRP A 257 7.98 25.91 21.16
CA TRP A 257 8.87 26.83 20.47
C TRP A 257 8.06 27.72 19.51
N ARG A 258 8.21 29.03 19.67
CA ARG A 258 7.54 30.07 18.86
C ARG A 258 8.58 31.09 18.39
N PRO A 259 9.45 30.72 17.43
CA PRO A 259 10.44 31.63 16.90
C PRO A 259 9.80 32.74 16.07
N ASP A 260 10.47 33.89 16.00
CA ASP A 260 10.22 34.89 14.96
C ASP A 260 10.80 34.39 13.64
N VAL A 261 9.94 33.83 12.79
CA VAL A 261 10.33 33.19 11.52
C VAL A 261 10.91 34.21 10.55
N GLU A 262 10.41 35.45 10.54
CA GLU A 262 10.92 36.50 9.65
C GLU A 262 12.33 36.89 10.06
N ARG A 263 12.60 37.03 11.36
CA ARG A 263 13.96 37.25 11.85
C ARG A 263 14.90 36.10 11.52
N ILE A 264 14.44 34.85 11.59
CA ILE A 264 15.27 33.67 11.25
C ILE A 264 15.62 33.65 9.75
N LYS A 265 14.70 34.03 8.87
CA LYS A 265 14.97 34.07 7.41
C LYS A 265 16.02 35.12 7.02
N MET A 266 16.26 36.12 7.86
CA MET A 266 17.23 37.19 7.62
C MET A 266 18.67 36.84 8.07
N LEU A 267 18.86 35.72 8.79
CA LEU A 267 20.16 35.24 9.28
C LEU A 267 20.75 34.20 8.33
#